data_AF-A0A435YSJ6-F1
#
_entry.id   AF-A0A435YSJ6-F1
#
_cell.length_a   1.000
_cell.length_b   1.000
_cell.length_c   1.000
_cell.angle_alpha   90.00
_cell.angle_beta   90.00
_cell.angle_gamma   90.00
#
_symmetry.space_group_name_H-M   'P 1'
#
loop_
_entity.id
_entity.type
_entity.pdbx_description
1 polymer ?
#
loop_
_entity_poly.entity_id
_entity_poly.type
_entity_poly.pdbx_seq_one_letter_code
_entity_poly.pdbx_strand_id
1 'polypeptide(L)'
;MDKRLFWLALGSFTISTEGFVISSLLPDIAADAGISIPLAGTLITAFALAYAVGTPILATLTGEWDRRRVILWTLVFFVIGNIAAALSSSFELLLVARIVMALSSGLFAAT
;
A
#
# COMPACT_ATOMS: atom_id res chain seq x y z
N MET A 1 21.89 13.16 -13.68
CA MET A 1 20.60 12.97 -12.99
C MET A 1 20.70 13.59 -11.62
N ASP A 2 19.68 14.35 -11.21
CA ASP A 2 19.56 14.79 -9.82
C ASP A 2 19.45 13.55 -8.92
N LYS A 3 20.29 13.46 -7.88
CA LYS A 3 20.30 12.33 -6.93
C LYS A 3 18.93 12.14 -6.27
N ARG A 4 18.13 13.21 -6.16
CA ARG A 4 16.78 13.17 -5.58
C ARG A 4 15.80 12.38 -6.43
N LEU A 5 15.87 12.55 -7.75
CA LEU A 5 15.03 11.82 -8.71
C LEU A 5 15.26 10.32 -8.67
N PHE A 6 16.50 9.88 -8.43
CA PHE A 6 16.80 8.47 -8.28
C PHE A 6 16.06 7.85 -7.08
N TRP A 7 16.06 8.52 -5.93
CA TRP A 7 15.36 8.02 -4.74
C TRP A 7 13.85 8.03 -4.88
N LEU A 8 13.29 9.06 -5.51
CA LEU A 8 11.85 9.11 -5.81
C LEU A 8 11.46 8.01 -6.80
N ALA A 9 12.23 7.82 -7.87
CA ALA A 9 12.01 6.76 -8.84
C ALA A 9 12.08 5.37 -8.18
N LEU A 10 13.05 5.15 -7.29
CA LEU A 10 13.17 3.90 -6.55
C LEU A 10 11.94 3.67 -5.65
N GLY A 11 11.50 4.69 -4.91
CA GLY A 11 10.29 4.60 -4.07
C GLY A 11 9.03 4.31 -4.88
N SER A 12 8.81 5.05 -5.98
CA SER A 12 7.69 4.81 -6.90
C SER A 12 7.73 3.40 -7.49
N PHE A 13 8.92 2.92 -7.89
CA PHE A 13 9.10 1.59 -8.44
C PHE A 13 8.75 0.50 -7.43
N THR A 14 9.28 0.60 -6.19
CA THR A 14 8.99 -0.37 -5.12
C THR A 14 7.50 -0.41 -4.79
N ILE A 15 6.86 0.76 -4.62
CA ILE A 15 5.43 0.85 -4.30
C ILE A 15 4.58 0.29 -5.45
N SER A 16 4.90 0.62 -6.69
CA SER A 16 4.12 0.14 -7.84
C SER A 16 4.25 -1.38 -8.01
N THR A 17 5.44 -1.94 -7.76
CA THR A 17 5.69 -3.38 -7.91
C THR A 17 4.81 -4.19 -6.95
N GLU A 18 4.68 -3.75 -5.69
CA GLU A 18 3.87 -4.43 -4.68
C GLU A 18 2.39 -4.54 -5.07
N GLY A 19 1.82 -3.49 -5.67
CA GLY A 19 0.42 -3.47 -6.06
C GLY A 19 0.00 -4.62 -7.00
N PHE A 20 0.94 -5.13 -7.81
CA PHE A 20 0.69 -6.21 -8.77
C PHE A 20 0.95 -7.61 -8.23
N VAL A 21 1.69 -7.76 -7.11
CA VAL A 21 2.08 -9.08 -6.59
C VAL A 21 0.89 -9.88 -6.07
N ILE A 22 -0.12 -9.22 -5.51
CA ILE A 22 -1.29 -9.91 -4.92
C ILE A 22 -2.13 -10.62 -5.96
N SER A 23 -2.27 -10.09 -7.19
CA SER A 23 -3.11 -10.75 -8.20
C SER A 23 -2.54 -12.10 -8.62
N SER A 24 -1.21 -12.24 -8.64
CA SER A 24 -0.55 -13.53 -8.89
C SER A 24 -0.62 -14.49 -7.71
N LEU A 25 -0.64 -13.98 -6.47
CA LEU A 25 -0.67 -14.79 -5.25
C LEU A 25 -2.09 -15.08 -4.75
N LEU A 26 -3.12 -14.55 -5.41
CA LEU A 26 -4.51 -14.64 -4.96
C LEU A 26 -4.97 -16.09 -4.68
N PRO A 27 -4.66 -17.08 -5.54
CA PRO A 27 -5.01 -18.48 -5.28
C PRO A 27 -4.33 -19.05 -4.04
N ASP A 28 -3.05 -18.72 -3.83
CA ASP A 28 -2.26 -19.18 -2.68
C ASP A 28 -2.77 -18.55 -1.38
N ILE A 29 -3.04 -17.24 -1.39
CA ILE A 29 -3.64 -16.52 -0.26
C ILE A 29 -5.01 -17.13 0.11
N ALA A 30 -5.83 -17.47 -0.90
CA ALA A 30 -7.13 -18.09 -0.66
C ALA A 30 -6.99 -19.47 -0.02
N ALA A 31 -6.04 -20.29 -0.48
CA ALA A 31 -5.76 -21.60 0.07
C ALA A 31 -5.25 -21.52 1.52
N ASP A 32 -4.26 -20.65 1.79
CA ASP A 32 -3.65 -20.49 3.12
C ASP A 32 -4.63 -19.92 4.15
N ALA A 33 -5.50 -18.98 3.75
CA ALA A 33 -6.52 -18.43 4.63
C ALA A 33 -7.80 -19.30 4.72
N GLY A 34 -7.90 -20.38 3.94
CA GLY A 34 -9.07 -21.25 3.90
C GLY A 34 -10.34 -20.57 3.37
N ILE A 35 -10.20 -19.58 2.48
CA ILE A 35 -11.30 -18.78 1.92
C ILE A 35 -11.45 -19.02 0.42
N SER A 36 -12.57 -18.55 -0.16
CA SER A 36 -12.77 -18.60 -1.61
C SER A 36 -11.94 -17.53 -2.34
N ILE A 37 -11.53 -17.83 -3.57
CA ILE A 37 -10.80 -16.87 -4.44
C ILE A 37 -11.57 -15.54 -4.61
N PRO A 38 -12.91 -15.53 -4.83
CA PRO A 38 -13.67 -14.28 -4.86
C PRO A 38 -13.56 -13.46 -3.58
N LEU A 39 -13.52 -14.11 -2.40
CA LEU A 39 -13.34 -13.41 -1.14
C LEU A 39 -11.93 -12.84 -1.01
N ALA A 40 -10.89 -13.59 -1.38
CA ALA A 40 -9.52 -13.08 -1.45
C ALA A 40 -9.39 -11.86 -2.40
N GLY A 41 -10.16 -11.85 -3.50
CA GLY A 41 -10.24 -10.72 -4.42
C GLY A 41 -10.69 -9.40 -3.77
N THR A 42 -11.41 -9.46 -2.66
CA THR A 42 -11.80 -8.24 -1.92
C THR A 42 -10.61 -7.49 -1.33
N LEU A 43 -9.44 -8.13 -1.15
CA LEU A 43 -8.19 -7.45 -0.78
C LEU A 43 -7.75 -6.44 -1.84
N ILE A 44 -7.97 -6.75 -3.13
CA ILE A 44 -7.67 -5.84 -4.24
C ILE A 44 -8.67 -4.67 -4.23
N THR A 45 -9.96 -4.97 -4.07
CA THR A 45 -11.01 -3.95 -4.01
C THR A 45 -10.82 -3.00 -2.83
N ALA A 46 -10.53 -3.53 -1.64
CA ALA A 46 -10.29 -2.73 -0.45
C ALA A 46 -9.05 -1.83 -0.61
N PHE A 47 -7.97 -2.36 -1.18
CA PHE A 47 -6.79 -1.56 -1.53
C PHE A 47 -7.16 -0.43 -2.49
N ALA A 48 -7.86 -0.72 -3.59
CA ALA A 48 -8.23 0.26 -4.59
C ALA A 48 -9.13 1.37 -4.01
N LEU A 49 -10.12 1.01 -3.18
CA LEU A 49 -11.01 1.98 -2.51
C LEU A 49 -10.24 2.85 -1.52
N ALA A 50 -9.40 2.23 -0.66
CA ALA A 50 -8.58 2.96 0.29
C ALA A 50 -7.60 3.90 -0.41
N TYR A 51 -6.98 3.47 -1.51
CA TYR A 51 -6.12 4.31 -2.33
C TYR A 51 -6.90 5.47 -2.94
N ALA A 52 -8.01 5.19 -3.62
CA ALA A 52 -8.78 6.19 -4.36
C ALA A 52 -9.37 7.28 -3.44
N VAL A 53 -9.89 6.89 -2.29
CA VAL A 53 -10.52 7.81 -1.33
C VAL A 53 -9.50 8.41 -0.39
N GLY A 54 -8.56 7.62 0.11
CA GLY A 54 -7.58 8.05 1.10
C GLY A 54 -6.52 9.00 0.54
N THR A 55 -6.15 8.86 -0.74
CA THR A 55 -5.16 9.75 -1.37
C THR A 55 -5.57 11.23 -1.30
N PRO A 56 -6.74 11.67 -1.80
CA PRO A 56 -7.13 13.08 -1.73
C PRO A 56 -7.33 13.55 -0.28
N ILE A 57 -7.86 12.70 0.60
CA ILE A 57 -8.05 13.04 2.02
C ILE A 57 -6.69 13.30 2.69
N LEU A 58 -5.74 12.38 2.55
CA LEU A 58 -4.43 12.54 3.16
C LEU A 58 -3.64 13.68 2.51
N ALA A 59 -3.71 13.83 1.19
CA ALA A 59 -3.01 14.90 0.48
C ALA A 59 -3.51 16.29 0.90
N THR A 60 -4.80 16.45 1.16
CA THR A 60 -5.38 17.69 1.70
C THR A 60 -4.96 17.92 3.15
N LEU A 61 -5.03 16.89 4.00
CA LEU A 61 -4.64 16.98 5.41
C LEU A 61 -3.15 17.28 5.61
N THR A 62 -2.28 16.80 4.72
CA THR A 62 -0.83 17.05 4.76
C THR A 62 -0.38 18.16 3.81
N GLY A 63 -1.29 18.96 3.26
CA GLY A 63 -0.98 19.94 2.21
C GLY A 63 0.04 21.02 2.64
N GLU A 64 0.00 21.40 3.92
CA GLU A 64 0.89 22.40 4.53
C GLU A 64 2.18 21.80 5.12
N TRP A 65 2.32 20.47 5.09
CA TRP A 65 3.49 19.79 5.68
C TRP A 65 4.69 19.85 4.73
N ASP A 66 5.89 19.75 5.30
CA ASP A 66 7.12 19.58 4.52
C ASP A 66 7.03 18.28 3.69
N ARG A 67 7.17 18.41 2.36
CA ARG A 67 7.06 17.30 1.40
C ARG A 67 8.02 16.16 1.71
N ARG A 68 9.24 16.47 2.18
CA ARG A 68 10.23 15.45 2.57
C ARG A 68 9.73 14.64 3.77
N ARG A 69 9.06 15.30 4.72
CA ARG A 69 8.50 14.62 5.90
C ARG A 69 7.34 13.70 5.49
N VAL A 70 6.47 14.16 4.59
CA VAL A 70 5.35 13.35 4.07
C VAL A 70 5.89 12.09 3.37
N ILE A 71 6.87 12.26 2.47
CA ILE A 71 7.53 11.14 1.77
C ILE A 71 8.15 10.12 2.76
N LEU A 72 8.81 10.59 3.82
CA LEU A 72 9.39 9.69 4.82
C LEU A 72 8.32 8.90 5.58
N TRP A 73 7.24 9.55 5.99
CA TRP A 73 6.15 8.88 6.69
C TRP A 73 5.44 7.85 5.80
N THR A 74 5.16 8.18 4.54
CA THR A 74 4.53 7.23 3.62
C THR A 74 5.40 6.00 3.41
N LEU A 75 6.72 6.16 3.28
CA LEU A 75 7.64 5.02 3.21
C LEU A 75 7.63 4.18 4.50
N VAL A 76 7.64 4.82 5.68
CA VAL A 76 7.59 4.12 6.98
C VAL A 76 6.30 3.31 7.11
N PHE A 77 5.14 3.92 6.86
CA PHE A 77 3.86 3.22 6.96
C PHE A 77 3.70 2.14 5.89
N PHE A 78 4.25 2.35 4.69
CA PHE A 78 4.28 1.31 3.66
C PHE A 78 5.09 0.08 4.11
N VAL A 79 6.27 0.29 4.71
CA VAL A 79 7.09 -0.80 5.27
C VAL A 79 6.37 -1.51 6.41
N ILE A 80 5.77 -0.76 7.35
CA ILE A 80 5.00 -1.34 8.46
C ILE A 80 3.85 -2.19 7.93
N GLY A 81 3.12 -1.70 6.92
CA GLY A 81 2.04 -2.45 6.28
C GLY A 81 2.53 -3.75 5.64
N ASN A 82 3.67 -3.72 4.94
CA ASN A 82 4.26 -4.93 4.35
C ASN A 82 4.72 -5.93 5.43
N ILE A 83 5.30 -5.47 6.53
CA ILE A 83 5.66 -6.34 7.66
C ILE A 83 4.41 -6.95 8.28
N ALA A 84 3.35 -6.16 8.48
CA ALA A 84 2.09 -6.66 9.01
C ALA A 84 1.44 -7.70 8.08
N ALA A 85 1.50 -7.50 6.76
CA ALA A 85 1.04 -8.47 5.77
C ALA A 85 1.88 -9.77 5.82
N ALA A 86 3.20 -9.64 5.89
CA ALA A 86 4.12 -10.78 5.96
C ALA A 86 3.94 -11.63 7.24
N LEU A 87 3.58 -11.00 8.36
CA LEU A 87 3.30 -11.65 9.63
C LEU A 87 1.82 -12.01 9.82
N SER A 88 0.97 -11.74 8.82
CA SER A 88 -0.46 -11.94 8.96
C SER A 88 -0.80 -13.43 9.02
N SER A 89 -1.65 -13.80 9.98
CA SER A 89 -2.18 -15.16 10.13
C SER A 89 -3.70 -15.22 9.90
N SER A 90 -4.32 -14.10 9.51
CA SER A 90 -5.75 -13.99 9.26
C SER A 90 -6.03 -13.03 8.11
N PHE A 91 -7.13 -13.31 7.42
CA PHE A 91 -7.63 -12.48 6.32
C PHE A 91 -7.86 -11.02 6.73
N GLU A 92 -8.41 -10.80 7.92
CA GLU A 92 -8.72 -9.47 8.46
C GLU A 92 -7.45 -8.64 8.69
N LEU A 93 -6.41 -9.24 9.25
CA LEU A 93 -5.13 -8.57 9.47
C LEU A 93 -4.47 -8.21 8.14
N LEU A 94 -4.53 -9.13 7.16
CA LEU A 94 -4.05 -8.86 5.80
C LEU A 94 -4.83 -7.72 5.14
N LEU A 95 -6.16 -7.67 5.32
CA LEU A 95 -7.00 -6.59 4.81
C LEU A 95 -6.62 -5.23 5.41
N VAL A 96 -6.40 -5.16 6.73
CA VAL A 96 -5.96 -3.93 7.40
C VAL A 96 -4.58 -3.49 6.90
N ALA A 97 -3.64 -4.43 6.78
CA ALA A 97 -2.32 -4.15 6.23
C ALA A 97 -2.42 -3.56 4.81
N ARG A 98 -3.30 -4.10 3.97
CA ARG A 98 -3.56 -3.60 2.61
C ARG A 98 -4.10 -2.19 2.61
N ILE A 99 -5.00 -1.84 3.52
CA ILE A 99 -5.51 -0.47 3.66
C ILE A 99 -4.38 0.49 4.03
N VAL A 100 -3.53 0.15 5.01
CA VAL A 100 -2.40 0.98 5.41
C VAL A 100 -1.43 1.22 4.24
N MET A 101 -1.12 0.17 3.48
CA MET A 101 -0.26 0.26 2.30
C MET A 101 -0.89 1.11 1.19
N ALA A 102 -2.20 0.97 0.95
CA ALA A 102 -2.95 1.75 -0.04
C ALA A 102 -2.94 3.26 0.29
N LEU A 103 -3.17 3.60 1.56
CA LEU A 103 -3.13 4.99 2.03
C LEU A 103 -1.72 5.60 1.88
N SER A 104 -0.70 4.83 2.24
CA SER A 104 0.69 5.26 2.18
C SER A 104 1.18 5.45 0.74
N SER A 105 0.89 4.48 -0.13
CA SER A 105 1.26 4.51 -1.54
C SER A 105 0.56 5.65 -2.28
N GLY A 106 -0.73 5.85 -2.01
CA GLY A 106 -1.51 6.94 -2.57
C GLY A 106 -0.96 8.32 -2.21
N LEU A 107 -0.69 8.53 -0.92
CA LEU A 107 -0.10 9.80 -0.47
C LEU A 107 1.31 10.02 -1.02
N PHE A 108 2.14 8.97 -1.13
CA PHE A 108 3.46 9.06 -1.75
C PHE A 108 3.35 9.51 -3.21
N ALA A 109 2.41 8.95 -3.97
CA ALA A 109 2.20 9.31 -5.37
C ALA A 109 1.67 10.74 -5.57
N ALA A 110 0.95 11.29 -4.59
CA ALA A 110 0.41 12.64 -4.62
C ALA A 110 1.38 13.74 -4.13
N THR A 111 2.57 13.36 -3.65
CA THR A 111 3.55 14.28 -3.05
C THR A 111 4.65 14.68 -4.03
#